data_AF-A0A0C1M1F6-F1
#
_entry.id   AF-A0A0C1M1F6-F1
#
_cell.length_a   1.000
_cell.length_b   1.000
_cell.length_c   1.000
_cell.angle_alpha   90.00
_cell.angle_beta   90.00
_cell.angle_gamma   90.00
#
_symmetry.space_group_name_H-M   'P 1'
#
loop_
_entity.id
_entity.type
_entity.pdbx_description
1 polymer ?
#
loop_
_entity_poly.entity_id
_entity_poly.type
_entity_poly.pdbx_seq_one_letter_code
_entity_poly.pdbx_strand_id
1 'polypeptide(L)'
;MQNPELTITDLDEAAQQTALTDFAHFYLRHYRTNDLEIIAQYKVDYAMNDINMYLYANQYFQPQQLAADVLINKRDLFLAILQTINLPYNANGSLKDNSWDSWYQQQYATIDEGK
;
A
#
# COMPACT_ATOMS: atom_id res chain seq x y z
N MET A 1 11.04 -28.77 -0.20
CA MET A 1 10.58 -27.80 -1.21
C MET A 1 10.03 -26.61 -0.43
N GLN A 2 10.63 -25.43 -0.54
CA GLN A 2 10.01 -24.23 0.01
C GLN A 2 8.79 -23.93 -0.86
N ASN A 3 7.61 -23.81 -0.27
CA ASN A 3 6.46 -23.28 -1.00
C ASN A 3 6.79 -21.84 -1.41
N PRO A 4 6.54 -21.45 -2.67
CA PRO A 4 6.72 -20.06 -3.07
C PRO A 4 5.86 -19.17 -2.17
N GLU A 5 6.42 -18.02 -1.77
CA GLU A 5 5.67 -17.06 -0.97
C GLU A 5 4.52 -16.48 -1.78
N LEU A 6 3.35 -16.31 -1.16
CA LEU A 6 2.18 -15.75 -1.83
C LEU A 6 2.41 -14.26 -2.09
N THR A 7 2.22 -13.85 -3.33
CA THR A 7 2.16 -12.45 -3.74
C THR A 7 0.70 -11.96 -3.72
N ILE A 8 0.50 -10.65 -3.85
CA ILE A 8 -0.85 -10.06 -3.91
C ILE A 8 -1.73 -10.68 -5.01
N THR A 9 -1.14 -11.16 -6.11
CA THR A 9 -1.85 -11.81 -7.22
C THR A 9 -2.19 -13.27 -6.98
N ASP A 10 -1.56 -13.92 -6.00
CA ASP A 10 -1.85 -15.31 -5.63
C ASP A 10 -3.01 -15.43 -4.63
N LEU A 11 -3.43 -14.30 -4.05
CA LEU A 11 -4.50 -14.22 -3.08
C LEU A 11 -5.88 -14.31 -3.74
N ASP A 12 -6.84 -14.92 -3.03
CA ASP A 12 -8.25 -14.83 -3.40
C ASP A 12 -8.82 -13.41 -3.22
N GLU A 13 -10.03 -13.17 -3.70
CA GLU A 13 -10.64 -11.84 -3.70
C GLU A 13 -10.79 -11.25 -2.28
N ALA A 14 -11.13 -12.08 -1.29
CA ALA A 14 -11.32 -11.64 0.08
C ALA A 14 -9.98 -11.26 0.73
N ALA A 15 -8.95 -12.08 0.53
CA ALA A 15 -7.60 -11.81 0.99
C ALA A 15 -6.98 -10.59 0.28
N GLN A 16 -7.21 -10.40 -1.02
CA GLN A 16 -6.82 -9.18 -1.71
C GLN A 16 -7.51 -7.95 -1.12
N GLN A 17 -8.82 -8.04 -0.80
CA GLN A 17 -9.54 -6.94 -0.16
C GLN A 17 -8.93 -6.57 1.21
N THR A 18 -8.55 -7.56 2.02
CA THR A 18 -7.82 -7.32 3.28
C THR A 18 -6.51 -6.58 3.03
N ALA A 19 -5.67 -7.10 2.13
CA ALA A 19 -4.37 -6.52 1.80
C ALA A 19 -4.47 -5.06 1.31
N LEU A 20 -5.44 -4.80 0.43
CA LEU A 20 -5.70 -3.47 -0.12
C LEU A 20 -6.25 -2.51 0.94
N THR A 21 -7.12 -2.99 1.83
CA THR A 21 -7.69 -2.17 2.91
C THR A 21 -6.60 -1.75 3.89
N ASP A 22 -5.77 -2.69 4.32
CA ASP A 22 -4.64 -2.43 5.21
C ASP A 22 -3.66 -1.43 4.58
N PHE A 23 -3.32 -1.63 3.30
CA PHE A 23 -2.41 -0.75 2.58
C PHE A 23 -2.99 0.65 2.36
N ALA A 24 -4.27 0.78 2.01
CA ALA A 24 -4.90 2.09 1.84
C ALA A 24 -4.91 2.88 3.15
N HIS A 25 -5.22 2.24 4.28
CA HIS A 25 -5.15 2.91 5.58
C HIS A 25 -3.74 3.41 5.89
N PHE A 26 -2.71 2.60 5.62
CA PHE A 26 -1.32 3.01 5.71
C PHE A 26 -1.01 4.20 4.79
N TYR A 27 -1.32 4.08 3.50
CA TYR A 27 -1.05 5.09 2.47
C TYR A 27 -1.69 6.43 2.82
N LEU A 28 -2.95 6.43 3.28
CA LEU A 28 -3.67 7.65 3.62
C LEU A 28 -3.09 8.38 4.85
N ARG A 29 -2.56 7.64 5.84
CA ARG A 29 -1.86 8.25 6.98
C ARG A 29 -0.60 8.97 6.50
N HIS A 30 0.19 8.29 5.69
CA HIS A 30 1.46 8.75 5.13
C HIS A 30 1.29 9.90 4.12
N TYR A 31 0.24 9.87 3.30
CA TYR A 31 -0.14 10.97 2.42
C TYR A 31 -0.36 12.28 3.18
N ARG A 32 -1.04 12.22 4.34
CA ARG A 32 -1.36 13.42 5.14
C ARG A 32 -0.13 14.08 5.77
N THR A 33 0.92 13.32 6.00
CA THR A 33 2.20 13.80 6.54
C THR A 33 3.24 14.06 5.46
N ASN A 34 2.85 13.99 4.17
CA ASN A 34 3.74 14.09 3.02
C ASN A 34 4.93 13.11 3.11
N ASP A 35 4.65 11.90 3.59
CA ASP A 35 5.61 10.86 3.90
C ASP A 35 5.30 9.62 3.06
N LEU A 36 5.48 9.73 1.74
CA LEU A 36 5.32 8.62 0.80
C LEU A 36 6.61 8.34 0.01
N GLU A 37 7.74 8.85 0.47
CA GLU A 37 8.99 8.83 -0.29
C GLU A 37 9.54 7.42 -0.51
N ILE A 38 9.37 6.49 0.45
CA ILE A 38 9.78 5.09 0.24
C ILE A 38 8.92 4.45 -0.85
N ILE A 39 7.62 4.73 -0.88
CA ILE A 39 6.73 4.21 -1.94
C ILE A 39 7.13 4.80 -3.30
N ALA A 40 7.48 6.09 -3.33
CA ALA A 40 7.90 6.79 -4.55
C ALA A 40 9.24 6.28 -5.12
N GLN A 41 10.02 5.49 -4.39
CA GLN A 41 11.23 4.84 -4.93
C GLN A 41 10.92 3.69 -5.90
N TYR A 42 9.69 3.17 -5.85
CA TYR A 42 9.21 2.14 -6.76
C TYR A 42 8.67 2.76 -8.05
N LYS A 43 8.59 1.99 -9.14
CA LYS A 43 8.05 2.43 -10.44
C LYS A 43 6.52 2.52 -10.43
N VAL A 44 5.98 3.38 -9.58
CA VAL A 44 4.55 3.53 -9.29
C VAL A 44 4.04 4.96 -9.47
N ASP A 45 4.84 5.84 -10.06
CA ASP A 45 4.56 7.28 -10.17
C ASP A 45 3.16 7.59 -10.71
N TYR A 46 2.74 6.87 -11.76
CA TYR A 46 1.41 7.03 -12.36
C TYR A 46 0.29 6.68 -11.36
N ALA A 47 0.41 5.52 -10.70
CA ALA A 47 -0.59 5.05 -9.74
C ALA A 47 -0.67 5.99 -8.54
N MET A 48 0.49 6.40 -7.99
CA MET A 48 0.55 7.35 -6.89
C MET A 48 -0.04 8.71 -7.27
N ASN A 49 0.28 9.24 -8.45
CA ASN A 49 -0.22 10.55 -8.88
C ASN A 49 -1.75 10.55 -8.98
N ASP A 50 -2.34 9.56 -9.64
CA ASP A 50 -3.80 9.49 -9.80
C ASP A 50 -4.51 9.27 -8.45
N ILE A 51 -3.99 8.39 -7.58
CA ILE A 51 -4.49 8.24 -6.21
C ILE A 51 -4.39 9.58 -5.44
N ASN A 52 -3.24 10.24 -5.48
CA ASN A 52 -3.01 11.50 -4.75
C ASN A 52 -3.92 12.62 -5.27
N MET A 53 -4.16 12.68 -6.57
CA MET A 53 -5.10 13.62 -7.19
C MET A 53 -6.53 13.36 -6.71
N TYR A 54 -6.94 12.09 -6.63
CA TYR A 54 -8.24 11.72 -6.06
C TYR A 54 -8.35 12.12 -4.58
N LEU A 55 -7.34 11.83 -3.77
CA LEU A 55 -7.32 12.19 -2.35
C LEU A 55 -7.40 13.71 -2.15
N TYR A 56 -6.67 14.47 -2.96
CA TYR A 56 -6.70 15.93 -2.93
C TYR A 56 -8.09 16.49 -3.28
N ALA A 57 -8.71 15.96 -4.34
CA ALA A 57 -10.05 16.39 -4.77
C ALA A 57 -11.14 16.08 -3.73
N ASN A 58 -10.93 15.05 -2.91
CA ASN A 58 -11.91 14.57 -1.91
C ASN A 58 -11.44 14.82 -0.46
N GLN A 59 -10.50 15.74 -0.23
CA GLN A 59 -9.85 15.96 1.08
C GLN A 59 -10.79 16.35 2.23
N TYR A 60 -12.01 16.82 1.90
CA TYR A 60 -13.03 17.20 2.88
C TYR A 60 -13.89 16.02 3.37
N PHE A 61 -13.71 14.83 2.82
CA PHE A 61 -14.42 13.64 3.29
C PHE A 61 -13.92 13.19 4.66
N GLN A 62 -14.80 12.54 5.42
CA GLN A 62 -14.40 11.92 6.68
C GLN A 62 -13.36 10.82 6.42
N PRO A 63 -12.37 10.60 7.30
CA PRO A 63 -11.27 9.65 7.05
C PRO A 63 -11.72 8.24 6.64
N GLN A 64 -12.77 7.73 7.30
CA GLN A 64 -13.31 6.39 6.99
C GLN A 64 -13.99 6.35 5.63
N GLN A 65 -14.76 7.39 5.30
CA GLN A 65 -15.40 7.52 4.00
C GLN A 65 -14.34 7.63 2.88
N LEU A 66 -13.32 8.47 3.07
CA LEU A 66 -12.26 8.65 2.08
C LEU A 66 -11.51 7.34 1.79
N ALA A 67 -11.22 6.55 2.83
CA ALA A 67 -10.56 5.24 2.68
C ALA A 67 -11.43 4.23 1.91
N ALA A 68 -12.73 4.17 2.19
CA ALA A 68 -13.64 3.31 1.45
C ALA A 68 -13.78 3.76 -0.01
N ASP A 69 -14.04 5.05 -0.23
CA ASP A 69 -14.30 5.61 -1.56
C ASP A 69 -13.06 5.53 -2.46
N VAL A 70 -11.86 5.80 -1.94
CA VAL A 70 -10.64 5.68 -2.75
C VAL A 70 -10.36 4.23 -3.14
N LEU A 71 -10.65 3.25 -2.28
CA LEU A 71 -10.52 1.84 -2.63
C LEU A 71 -11.52 1.42 -3.70
N ILE A 72 -12.77 1.91 -3.63
CA ILE A 72 -13.78 1.65 -4.67
C ILE A 72 -13.32 2.19 -6.03
N ASN A 73 -12.78 3.42 -6.05
CA ASN A 73 -12.48 4.12 -7.30
C ASN A 73 -11.07 3.86 -7.85
N LYS A 74 -10.13 3.42 -7.00
CA LYS A 74 -8.70 3.32 -7.33
C LYS A 74 -8.11 1.95 -6.97
N ARG A 75 -8.95 0.92 -6.79
CA ARG A 75 -8.54 -0.45 -6.45
C ARG A 75 -7.35 -0.93 -7.27
N ASP A 76 -7.47 -0.84 -8.60
CA ASP A 76 -6.46 -1.39 -9.53
C ASP A 76 -5.11 -0.67 -9.42
N LEU A 77 -5.13 0.62 -9.05
CA LEU A 77 -3.91 1.38 -8.84
C LEU A 77 -3.22 0.99 -7.52
N PHE A 78 -3.98 0.76 -6.46
CA PHE A 78 -3.42 0.19 -5.22
C PHE A 78 -2.87 -1.22 -5.47
N LEU A 79 -3.59 -2.05 -6.23
CA LEU A 79 -3.12 -3.38 -6.60
C LEU A 79 -1.80 -3.30 -7.39
N ALA A 80 -1.69 -2.39 -8.35
CA ALA A 80 -0.47 -2.17 -9.12
C ALA A 80 0.71 -1.73 -8.22
N ILE A 81 0.46 -0.89 -7.21
CA ILE A 81 1.49 -0.52 -6.23
C ILE A 81 1.94 -1.76 -5.45
N LEU A 82 1.01 -2.55 -4.91
CA LEU A 82 1.35 -3.76 -4.16
C LEU A 82 2.11 -4.79 -4.99
N GLN A 83 1.72 -4.98 -6.24
CA GLN A 83 2.44 -5.82 -7.20
C GLN A 83 3.87 -5.34 -7.46
N THR A 84 4.07 -4.02 -7.51
CA THR A 84 5.39 -3.43 -7.78
C THR A 84 6.32 -3.52 -6.58
N ILE A 85 5.80 -3.36 -5.35
CA ILE A 85 6.57 -3.53 -4.11
C ILE A 85 6.88 -5.02 -3.87
N ASN A 86 5.94 -5.91 -4.24
CA ASN A 86 6.12 -7.36 -4.26
C ASN A 86 6.52 -7.97 -2.90
N LEU A 87 5.82 -7.58 -1.82
CA LEU A 87 5.99 -8.20 -0.50
C LEU A 87 5.20 -9.52 -0.38
N PRO A 88 5.65 -10.43 0.50
CA PRO A 88 4.94 -11.68 0.74
C PRO A 88 3.72 -11.50 1.66
N TYR A 89 2.68 -12.29 1.40
CA TYR A 89 1.41 -12.29 2.12
C TYR A 89 1.09 -13.65 2.76
N ASN A 90 0.30 -13.61 3.82
CA ASN A 90 -0.42 -14.77 4.33
C ASN A 90 -1.69 -15.01 3.50
N ALA A 91 -2.23 -16.23 3.55
CA ALA A 91 -3.46 -16.60 2.83
C ALA A 91 -4.70 -15.75 3.21
N ASN A 92 -4.67 -15.02 4.33
CA ASN A 92 -5.74 -14.11 4.74
C ASN A 92 -5.57 -12.67 4.21
N GLY A 93 -4.47 -12.38 3.50
CA GLY A 93 -4.16 -11.07 2.96
C GLY A 93 -3.38 -10.13 3.87
N SER A 94 -3.04 -10.54 5.10
CA SER A 94 -2.07 -9.78 5.88
C SER A 94 -0.67 -9.94 5.29
N LEU A 95 0.19 -8.94 5.43
CA LEU A 95 1.61 -9.11 5.17
C LEU A 95 2.17 -10.25 6.03
N LYS A 96 3.10 -11.02 5.45
CA LYS A 96 3.58 -12.28 6.05
C LYS A 96 4.43 -12.05 7.29
N ASP A 97 5.47 -11.22 7.17
CA ASP A 97 6.49 -11.07 8.20
C ASP A 97 6.27 -9.83 9.09
N ASN A 98 5.62 -8.79 8.54
CA ASN A 98 5.60 -7.45 9.12
C ASN A 98 4.21 -6.79 8.99
N SER A 99 4.02 -5.63 9.63
CA SER A 99 2.99 -4.65 9.22
C SER A 99 3.57 -3.66 8.21
N TRP A 100 2.71 -2.91 7.50
CA TRP A 100 3.16 -1.82 6.63
C TRP A 100 3.97 -0.76 7.38
N ASP A 101 3.54 -0.36 8.59
CA ASP A 101 4.29 0.62 9.39
C ASP A 101 5.68 0.11 9.79
N SER A 102 5.79 -1.17 10.21
CA SER A 102 7.07 -1.78 10.57
C SER A 102 8.00 -1.93 9.37
N TRP A 103 7.45 -2.39 8.23
CA TRP A 103 8.20 -2.47 6.98
C TRP A 103 8.70 -1.09 6.54
N TYR A 104 7.86 -0.06 6.59
CA TYR A 104 8.21 1.28 6.16
C TYR A 104 9.32 1.90 7.03
N GLN A 105 9.27 1.70 8.35
CA GLN A 105 10.35 2.08 9.26
C GLN A 105 11.68 1.36 8.97
N GLN A 106 11.64 0.08 8.60
CA GLN A 106 12.84 -0.67 8.23
C GLN A 106 13.46 -0.14 6.92
N GLN A 107 12.64 0.23 5.94
CA GLN A 107 13.14 0.86 4.71
C GLN A 107 13.86 2.16 5.02
N TYR A 108 13.32 2.99 5.92
CA TYR A 108 13.97 4.22 6.37
C TYR A 108 15.32 4.00 7.03
N ALA A 109 15.41 3.05 7.96
CA ALA A 109 16.68 2.74 8.64
C ALA A 109 17.78 2.39 7.62
N THR A 110 17.42 1.69 6.55
CA THR A 110 18.35 1.30 5.47
C THR A 110 18.87 2.50 4.68
N ILE A 111 18.07 3.57 4.55
CA ILE A 111 18.47 4.81 3.86
C ILE A 111 19.40 5.65 4.73
N ASP A 112 19.14 5.73 6.03
CA ASP A 112 19.94 6.54 6.95
C ASP A 112 21.27 5.88 7.33
N GLU A 113 21.36 4.54 7.37
CA GLU A 113 22.64 3.82 7.52
C GLU A 113 23.55 3.93 6.28
N GLY A 114 23.00 4.34 5.13
CA GLY A 114 23.74 4.56 3.89
C GLY A 114 24.37 5.95 3.72
N LYS A 115 24.32 6.81 4.75
CA LYS A 115 24.89 8.18 4.76
C LYS A 115 26.16 8.29 5.60
#